data_AF-A0A497QGL0-F1
#
_entry.id   AF-A0A497QGL0-F1
#
_cell.length_a   1.000
_cell.length_b   1.000
_cell.length_c   1.000
_cell.angle_alpha   90.00
_cell.angle_beta   90.00
_cell.angle_gamma   90.00
#
_symmetry.space_group_name_H-M   'P 1'
#
loop_
_entity.id
_entity.type
_entity.pdbx_description
1 polymer ?
#
loop_
_entity_poly.entity_id
_entity_poly.type
_entity_poly.pdbx_seq_one_letter_code
_entity_poly.pdbx_strand_id
1 'polypeptide(L)'
;MVRPSGAAATMSNLSRNAECVLRILKTADSLTTSEILELAKQEQFADICTDCAGGDAFIAAANELVERGLISKKFGKGGYRWSIVRE
;
A
#
# COMPACT_ATOMS: atom_id res chain seq x y z
N MET A 1 13.29 -5.72 -28.94
CA MET A 1 12.36 -4.78 -28.27
C MET A 1 12.47 -5.02 -26.77
N VAL A 2 13.28 -4.24 -26.07
CA VAL A 2 13.41 -4.35 -24.60
C VAL A 2 12.30 -3.49 -24.00
N ARG A 3 11.31 -4.12 -23.36
CA ARG A 3 10.32 -3.41 -22.54
C ARG A 3 11.06 -2.85 -21.34
N PRO A 4 11.06 -1.54 -21.08
CA PRO A 4 11.62 -1.05 -19.83
C PRO A 4 10.68 -1.49 -18.70
N SER A 5 11.21 -2.19 -17.70
CA SER A 5 10.51 -2.48 -16.45
C SER A 5 10.01 -1.17 -15.83
N GLY A 6 8.70 -0.95 -15.89
CA GLY A 6 8.01 0.24 -15.37
C GLY A 6 7.91 0.29 -13.84
N ALA A 7 8.45 -0.69 -13.11
CA ALA A 7 8.32 -0.79 -11.66
C ALA A 7 9.20 0.21 -10.86
N ALA A 8 10.29 0.71 -11.46
CA ALA A 8 11.22 1.61 -10.77
C ALA A 8 10.84 3.11 -10.93
N ALA A 9 10.15 3.48 -12.02
CA ALA A 9 9.82 4.87 -12.33
C ALA A 9 8.55 5.39 -11.63
N THR A 10 7.72 4.51 -11.08
CA THR A 10 6.44 4.85 -10.42
C THR A 10 6.58 5.20 -8.93
N MET A 11 7.68 4.83 -8.27
CA MET A 11 7.89 5.18 -6.85
C MET A 11 8.23 6.65 -6.62
N SER A 12 8.75 7.36 -7.63
CA SER A 12 9.31 8.71 -7.47
C SER A 12 8.27 9.83 -7.26
N ASN A 13 6.96 9.51 -7.21
CA ASN A 13 5.90 10.51 -7.04
C ASN A 13 4.75 10.02 -6.15
N LEU A 14 4.99 9.05 -5.27
CA LEU A 14 3.99 8.61 -4.29
C LEU A 14 4.00 9.53 -3.07
N SER A 15 2.82 9.72 -2.46
CA SER A 15 2.77 10.28 -1.11
C SER A 15 3.51 9.38 -0.11
N ARG A 16 4.02 9.94 1.00
CA ARG A 16 4.71 9.13 2.03
C ARG A 16 3.84 7.99 2.55
N ASN A 17 2.54 8.23 2.70
CA ASN A 17 1.58 7.23 3.12
C ASN A 17 1.36 6.15 2.06
N ALA A 18 1.27 6.52 0.77
CA ALA A 18 1.22 5.54 -0.32
C ALA A 18 2.51 4.69 -0.37
N GLU A 19 3.68 5.31 -0.19
CA GLU A 19 4.93 4.55 -0.10
C GLU A 19 4.92 3.58 1.10
N CYS A 20 4.48 4.03 2.27
CA CYS A 20 4.39 3.19 3.46
C CYS A 20 3.45 1.99 3.25
N VAL A 21 2.22 2.21 2.76
CA VAL A 21 1.26 1.15 2.48
C VAL A 21 1.82 0.14 1.48
N LEU A 22 2.50 0.62 0.44
CA LEU A 22 3.14 -0.26 -0.54
C LEU A 22 4.26 -1.10 0.10
N ARG A 23 5.08 -0.52 0.99
CA ARG A 23 6.11 -1.27 1.74
C ARG A 23 5.49 -2.33 2.65
N ILE A 24 4.42 -2.00 3.38
CA ILE A 24 3.68 -2.96 4.22
C ILE A 24 3.13 -4.10 3.37
N LEU A 25 2.49 -3.82 2.24
CA LEU A 25 1.96 -4.84 1.34
C LEU A 25 3.03 -5.66 0.63
N LYS A 26 4.32 -5.27 0.68
CA LYS A 26 5.43 -6.09 0.18
C LYS A 26 5.83 -7.19 1.18
N THR A 27 5.48 -7.05 2.46
CA THR A 27 5.86 -8.03 3.50
C THR A 27 4.87 -9.19 3.62
N ALA A 28 3.68 -9.07 3.03
CA ALA A 28 2.63 -10.08 3.09
C ALA A 28 1.88 -10.19 1.76
N ASP A 29 1.24 -11.34 1.51
CA ASP A 29 0.53 -11.60 0.26
C ASP A 29 -0.79 -10.81 0.15
N SER A 30 -1.53 -10.75 1.26
CA SER A 30 -2.78 -10.01 1.38
C SER A 30 -3.03 -9.60 2.83
N LEU A 31 -3.42 -8.35 3.05
CA LEU A 31 -3.72 -7.79 4.37
C LEU A 31 -5.07 -7.06 4.36
N THR A 32 -5.78 -7.12 5.48
CA THR A 32 -6.94 -6.26 5.72
C THR A 32 -6.53 -4.85 6.12
N THR A 33 -7.43 -3.88 5.99
CA THR A 33 -7.19 -2.51 6.45
C THR A 33 -6.70 -2.47 7.90
N SER A 34 -7.34 -3.23 8.80
CA SER A 34 -6.94 -3.28 10.21
C SER A 34 -5.53 -3.81 10.40
N GLU A 35 -5.15 -4.89 9.70
CA GLU A 35 -3.78 -5.42 9.77
C GLU A 35 -2.74 -4.42 9.27
N ILE A 36 -3.06 -3.68 8.20
CA ILE A 36 -2.16 -2.64 7.68
C ILE A 36 -2.01 -1.50 8.68
N LEU A 37 -3.10 -1.05 9.31
CA LEU A 37 -3.05 0.00 10.33
C LEU A 37 -2.25 -0.43 11.57
N GLU A 38 -2.34 -1.70 11.96
CA GLU A 38 -1.54 -2.24 13.07
C GLU A 38 -0.05 -2.36 12.69
N LEU A 39 0.26 -2.78 11.47
CA LEU A 39 1.63 -2.81 10.96
C LEU A 39 2.22 -1.40 10.83
N ALA A 40 1.44 -0.43 10.36
CA ALA A 40 1.84 0.97 10.23
C ALA A 40 2.28 1.61 11.56
N LYS A 41 1.78 1.11 12.70
CA LYS A 41 2.17 1.56 14.04
C LYS A 41 3.49 0.95 14.54
N GLN A 42 4.00 -0.09 13.88
CA GLN A 42 5.26 -0.72 14.28
C GLN A 42 6.45 0.19 13.96
N GLU A 43 7.48 0.15 14.81
CA GLU A 43 8.67 1.02 14.68
C GLU A 43 9.32 0.92 13.28
N GLN A 44 9.30 -0.25 12.65
CA GLN A 44 9.83 -0.45 11.30
C GLN A 44 9.12 0.35 10.19
N PHE A 45 7.89 0.81 10.42
CA PHE A 45 7.11 1.61 9.47
C PHE A 45 6.76 3.01 10.00
N ALA A 46 6.90 3.25 11.31
CA ALA A 46 6.52 4.49 11.97
C ALA A 46 7.21 5.74 11.38
N ASP A 47 8.47 5.63 10.96
CA ASP A 47 9.21 6.73 10.31
C ASP A 47 8.63 7.16 8.95
N ILE A 48 7.92 6.27 8.25
CA ILE A 48 7.41 6.51 6.89
C ILE A 48 5.91 6.72 6.88
N CYS A 49 5.18 5.98 7.73
CA CYS A 49 3.74 6.09 7.93
C CYS A 49 3.37 7.29 8.80
N THR A 50 3.74 8.51 8.38
CA THR A 50 3.33 9.74 9.06
C THR A 50 1.82 9.97 8.87
N ASP A 51 1.03 9.85 9.94
CA ASP A 51 -0.45 9.93 9.92
C ASP A 51 -1.20 8.75 9.25
N CYS A 52 -0.50 7.70 8.84
CA CYS A 52 -1.15 6.57 8.16
C CYS A 52 -2.04 5.71 9.09
N ALA A 53 -1.91 5.88 10.41
CA ALA A 53 -2.75 5.22 11.42
C ALA A 53 -4.19 5.77 11.47
N GLY A 54 -4.45 6.92 10.86
CA GLY A 54 -5.80 7.43 10.64
C GLY A 54 -6.45 6.72 9.45
N GLY A 55 -7.58 6.04 9.68
CA GLY A 55 -8.28 5.27 8.64
C GLY A 55 -8.49 6.06 7.34
N ASP A 56 -8.83 7.34 7.42
CA ASP A 56 -9.02 8.22 6.25
C ASP A 56 -7.74 8.44 5.44
N ALA A 57 -6.60 8.65 6.12
CA ALA A 57 -5.30 8.83 5.48
C ALA A 57 -4.85 7.55 4.76
N PHE A 58 -5.11 6.39 5.38
CA PHE A 58 -4.89 5.09 4.73
C PHE A 58 -5.75 4.93 3.48
N ILE A 59 -7.05 5.23 3.54
CA ILE A 59 -7.95 5.05 2.38
C ILE A 59 -7.54 5.98 1.23
N ALA A 60 -7.14 7.22 1.50
CA ALA A 60 -6.62 8.13 0.48
C ALA A 60 -5.35 7.59 -0.19
N ALA A 61 -4.38 7.13 0.60
CA ALA A 61 -3.14 6.54 0.11
C ALA A 61 -3.38 5.23 -0.68
N ALA A 62 -4.26 4.37 -0.18
CA ALA A 62 -4.61 3.12 -0.83
C ALA A 62 -5.34 3.35 -2.16
N ASN A 63 -6.24 4.33 -2.23
CA ASN A 63 -6.88 4.71 -3.49
C ASN A 63 -5.86 5.23 -4.52
N GLU A 64 -4.91 6.08 -4.09
CA GLU A 64 -3.81 6.55 -4.96
C GLU A 64 -3.04 5.36 -5.59
N LEU A 65 -2.74 4.34 -4.80
CA LEU A 65 -2.05 3.13 -5.27
C LEU A 65 -2.90 2.27 -6.20
N VAL A 66 -4.21 2.18 -5.96
CA VAL A 66 -5.16 1.46 -6.83
C VAL A 66 -5.30 2.18 -8.17
N GLU A 67 -5.41 3.51 -8.18
CA GLU A 67 -5.49 4.31 -9.41
C GLU A 67 -4.22 4.17 -10.26
N ARG A 68 -3.07 4.01 -9.62
CA ARG A 68 -1.79 3.72 -10.28
C ARG A 68 -1.61 2.26 -10.68
N GLY A 69 -2.56 1.38 -10.35
CA GLY A 69 -2.50 -0.05 -10.65
C GLY A 69 -1.44 -0.83 -9.86
N LEU A 70 -0.94 -0.29 -8.75
CA LEU A 70 0.12 -0.90 -7.94
C LEU A 70 -0.42 -1.91 -6.92
N ILE A 71 -1.63 -1.66 -6.41
CA ILE A 71 -2.32 -2.55 -5.48
C ILE A 71 -3.75 -2.79 -5.95
N SER A 72 -4.35 -3.88 -5.48
CA SER A 72 -5.74 -4.20 -5.71
C SER A 72 -6.47 -4.38 -4.38
N LYS A 73 -7.77 -4.09 -4.39
CA LYS A 73 -8.67 -4.41 -3.28
C LYS A 73 -9.66 -5.48 -3.72
N LYS A 74 -9.83 -6.50 -2.88
CA LYS A 74 -10.87 -7.51 -3.03
C LYS A 74 -11.73 -7.55 -1.79
N PHE A 75 -13.04 -7.57 -1.98
CA PHE A 75 -13.97 -7.79 -0.88
C PHE A 75 -13.96 -9.26 -0.49
N GLY A 76 -13.77 -9.55 0.79
CA GLY A 76 -13.67 -10.91 1.31
C GLY A 76 -14.19 -11.03 2.74
N LYS A 77 -13.97 -12.19 3.35
CA LYS A 77 -14.37 -12.44 4.74
C LYS A 77 -13.57 -11.52 5.68
N GLY A 78 -14.26 -10.67 6.43
CA GLY A 78 -13.64 -9.69 7.33
C GLY A 78 -13.36 -8.32 6.71
N GLY A 79 -13.85 -8.05 5.50
CA GLY A 79 -13.79 -6.71 4.88
C GLY A 79 -12.96 -6.66 3.60
N TYR A 80 -12.40 -5.47 3.31
CA TYR A 80 -11.50 -5.29 2.17
C TYR A 80 -10.12 -5.86 2.47
N ARG A 81 -9.64 -6.68 1.54
CA ARG A 81 -8.29 -7.19 1.50
C ARG A 81 -7.51 -6.51 0.40
N TRP A 82 -6.32 -6.05 0.75
CA TRP A 82 -5.40 -5.34 -0.12
C TRP A 82 -4.23 -6.26 -0.45
N SER A 83 -3.77 -6.20 -1.68
CA SER A 83 -2.64 -6.97 -2.16
C SER A 83 -1.94 -6.25 -3.30
N ILE A 84 -0.63 -6.48 -3.47
CA ILE A 84 0.12 -5.93 -4.60
C ILE A 84 -0.34 -6.60 -5.90
N VAL A 85 -0.51 -5.80 -6.94
CA VAL A 85 -0.67 -6.32 -8.29
C VAL A 85 0.73 -6.72 -8.77
N ARG A 86 1.04 -8.01 -8.73
CA ARG A 86 2.27 -8.54 -9.33
C ARG A 86 1.95 -8.89 -10.79
N GLU A 87 2.75 -8.36 -11.71
CA GLU A 87 2.76 -8.74 -13.13
C GLU A 87 3.26 -10.19 -13.32
#